data_AF-A0A8X7BG74-F1
#
_entry.id   AF-A0A8X7BG74-F1
#
_cell.length_a   1.000
_cell.length_b   1.000
_cell.length_c   1.000
_cell.angle_alpha   90.00
_cell.angle_beta   90.00
_cell.angle_gamma   90.00
#
_symmetry.space_group_name_H-M   'P 1'
#
loop_
_entity.id
_entity.type
_entity.pdbx_description
1 polymer ?
#
loop_
_entity_poly.entity_id
_entity_poly.type
_entity_poly.pdbx_seq_one_letter_code
_entity_poly.pdbx_strand_id
1 'polypeptide(L)'
;MSDNATNFKGAAAELNRFIKLICNKNETLANYFASEAIQWKFIPPRSPNFGGLWEAGVKSFKHHLYRTLVNSKITFEEFETIIIQIEGILNSRPLVPLSDNINEYEVLTPGHFIIGRPISAIPEPAILDISDNRLL
;
A
#
# COMPACT_ATOMS: atom_id res chain seq x y z
N MET A 1 -3.60 -11.19 2.23
CA MET A 1 -3.12 -12.56 2.53
C MET A 1 -1.90 -12.46 3.43
N SER A 2 -1.61 -13.45 4.28
CA SER A 2 -0.40 -13.49 5.11
C SER A 2 0.18 -14.90 5.19
N ASP A 3 1.43 -15.01 5.67
CA ASP A 3 1.98 -16.29 6.08
C ASP A 3 1.37 -16.79 7.41
N ASN A 4 1.72 -18.02 7.81
CA ASN A 4 1.18 -18.71 8.98
C ASN A 4 1.95 -18.42 10.29
N ALA A 5 2.81 -17.40 10.32
CA ALA A 5 3.53 -17.01 11.52
C ALA A 5 2.56 -16.61 12.65
N THR A 6 3.02 -16.84 13.89
CA THR A 6 2.17 -16.72 15.09
C THR A 6 1.69 -15.29 15.32
N ASN A 7 2.49 -14.29 14.94
CA ASN A 7 2.10 -12.88 14.94
C ASN A 7 0.87 -12.62 14.04
N PHE A 8 0.85 -13.13 12.81
CA PHE A 8 -0.28 -12.96 11.90
C PHE A 8 -1.51 -13.75 12.33
N LYS A 9 -1.32 -14.94 12.92
CA LYS A 9 -2.44 -15.70 13.52
C LYS A 9 -3.06 -14.96 14.69
N GLY A 10 -2.24 -14.37 15.57
CA GLY A 10 -2.70 -13.53 16.67
C GLY A 10 -3.42 -12.29 16.19
N ALA A 11 -2.84 -11.55 15.23
CA ALA A 11 -3.46 -10.37 14.64
C ALA A 11 -4.81 -10.67 13.99
N ALA A 12 -4.92 -11.78 13.26
CA ALA A 12 -6.19 -12.22 12.66
C ALA A 12 -7.23 -12.58 13.74
N ALA A 13 -6.83 -13.20 14.85
CA ALA A 13 -7.72 -13.52 15.96
C ALA A 13 -8.25 -12.24 16.66
N GLU A 14 -7.37 -11.28 16.94
CA GLU A 14 -7.73 -10.01 17.56
C GLU A 14 -8.61 -9.15 16.63
N LEU A 15 -8.32 -9.10 15.33
CA LEU A 15 -9.16 -8.40 14.37
C LEU A 15 -10.58 -9.01 14.33
N ASN A 16 -10.69 -10.33 14.29
CA ASN A 16 -12.00 -11.01 14.34
C ASN A 16 -12.75 -10.73 15.64
N ARG A 17 -12.05 -10.66 16.78
CA ARG A 17 -12.64 -10.28 18.06
C ARG A 17 -13.17 -8.85 18.02
N PHE A 18 -12.39 -7.92 17.47
CA PHE A 18 -12.76 -6.51 17.35
C PHE A 18 -13.99 -6.32 16.46
N ILE A 19 -14.02 -6.98 15.30
CA ILE A 19 -15.16 -6.95 14.37
C ILE A 19 -16.43 -7.48 15.07
N LYS A 20 -16.35 -8.61 15.79
CA LYS A 20 -17.50 -9.14 16.54
C LYS A 20 -18.01 -8.17 17.60
N LEU A 21 -17.11 -7.52 18.34
CA LEU A 21 -17.48 -6.55 19.37
C LEU A 21 -18.20 -5.33 18.80
N ILE A 22 -17.73 -4.84 17.64
CA ILE A 22 -18.29 -3.68 16.96
C ILE A 22 -19.64 -4.01 16.33
N CYS A 23 -19.69 -5.11 15.57
CA CYS A 23 -20.89 -5.46 14.81
C CYS A 23 -22.07 -5.77 15.74
N ASN A 24 -21.79 -6.25 16.96
CA ASN A 24 -22.82 -6.48 17.97
C ASN A 24 -23.35 -5.20 18.64
N LYS A 25 -22.70 -4.04 18.45
CA LYS A 25 -22.99 -2.80 19.21
C LYS A 25 -23.35 -1.60 18.33
N ASN A 26 -22.93 -1.57 17.07
CA ASN A 26 -23.14 -0.43 16.18
C ASN A 26 -23.47 -0.90 14.77
N GLU A 27 -24.73 -0.77 14.39
CA GLU A 27 -25.26 -1.22 13.10
C GLU A 27 -24.66 -0.46 11.91
N THR A 28 -24.40 0.85 12.04
CA THR A 28 -23.75 1.64 10.99
C THR A 28 -22.33 1.17 10.71
N LEU A 29 -21.56 0.93 11.79
CA LEU A 29 -20.19 0.43 11.66
C LEU A 29 -20.17 -1.03 11.17
N ALA A 30 -21.14 -1.84 11.58
CA ALA A 30 -21.33 -3.20 11.09
C ALA A 30 -21.57 -3.21 9.58
N ASN A 31 -22.46 -2.35 9.10
CA ASN A 31 -22.80 -2.23 7.68
C ASN A 31 -21.60 -1.74 6.85
N TYR A 32 -20.81 -0.80 7.36
CA TYR A 32 -19.57 -0.34 6.72
C TYR A 32 -18.52 -1.45 6.61
N PHE A 33 -18.25 -2.18 7.71
CA PHE A 33 -17.29 -3.29 7.64
C PHE A 33 -17.78 -4.45 6.76
N ALA A 34 -19.10 -4.68 6.71
CA ALA A 34 -19.70 -5.65 5.81
C ALA A 34 -19.56 -5.23 4.33
N SER A 35 -19.69 -3.94 4.02
CA SER A 35 -19.56 -3.43 2.64
C SER A 35 -18.13 -3.51 2.11
N GLU A 36 -17.13 -3.28 2.96
CA GLU A 36 -15.71 -3.33 2.56
C GLU A 36 -15.16 -4.76 2.35
N ALA A 37 -15.88 -5.78 2.83
CA ALA A 37 -15.61 -7.21 2.60
C ALA A 37 -14.13 -7.66 2.74
N ILE A 38 -13.36 -7.04 3.65
CA ILE A 38 -11.94 -7.35 3.83
C ILE A 38 -11.80 -8.75 4.44
N GLN A 39 -11.33 -9.71 3.65
CA GLN A 39 -11.09 -11.09 4.09
C GLN A 39 -9.62 -11.34 4.38
N TRP A 40 -9.29 -11.66 5.63
CA TRP A 40 -7.97 -12.16 5.98
C TRP A 40 -7.82 -13.62 5.52
N LYS A 41 -6.85 -13.88 4.64
CA LYS A 41 -6.56 -15.22 4.10
C LYS A 41 -5.12 -15.61 4.40
N PHE A 42 -4.91 -16.82 4.92
CA PHE A 42 -3.58 -17.40 5.09
C PHE A 42 -3.19 -18.17 3.84
N ILE A 43 -1.93 -18.07 3.44
CA ILE A 43 -1.39 -18.93 2.37
C ILE A 43 -1.30 -20.39 2.85
N PRO A 44 -1.23 -21.36 1.93
CA PRO A 44 -1.00 -22.75 2.31
C PRO A 44 0.27 -22.91 3.17
N PRO A 45 0.24 -23.73 4.23
CA PRO A 45 1.43 -23.98 5.04
C PRO A 45 2.60 -24.47 4.18
N ARG A 46 3.81 -23.98 4.47
CA ARG A 46 5.05 -24.36 3.76
C ARG A 46 5.03 -24.09 2.26
N SER A 47 4.34 -23.05 1.81
CA SER A 47 4.31 -22.63 0.40
C SER A 47 5.07 -21.31 0.18
N PRO A 48 6.42 -21.30 0.24
CA PRO A 48 7.24 -20.09 0.19
C PRO A 48 7.05 -19.29 -1.11
N ASN A 49 6.74 -19.97 -2.21
CA ASN A 49 6.45 -19.40 -3.51
C ASN A 49 5.20 -18.50 -3.54
N PHE A 50 4.28 -18.61 -2.58
CA PHE A 50 3.19 -17.63 -2.48
C PHE A 50 3.72 -16.27 -2.01
N GLY A 51 4.87 -16.21 -1.34
CA GLY A 51 5.40 -15.00 -0.71
C GLY A 51 6.46 -14.20 -1.44
N GLY A 52 6.96 -14.70 -2.56
CA GLY A 52 8.06 -14.07 -3.26
C GLY A 52 7.83 -12.59 -3.60
N LEU A 53 6.61 -12.19 -3.98
CA LEU A 53 6.31 -10.80 -4.34
C LEU A 53 6.41 -9.83 -3.16
N TRP A 54 5.79 -10.14 -2.02
CA TRP A 54 5.88 -9.24 -0.86
C TRP A 54 7.26 -9.32 -0.21
N GLU A 55 7.92 -10.48 -0.23
CA GLU A 55 9.30 -10.62 0.26
C GLU A 55 10.29 -9.80 -0.57
N ALA A 56 10.13 -9.77 -1.90
CA ALA A 56 10.89 -8.90 -2.78
C ALA A 56 10.64 -7.42 -2.45
N GLY A 57 9.38 -7.03 -2.20
CA GLY A 57 9.04 -5.68 -1.75
C GLY A 57 9.72 -5.30 -0.43
N VAL A 58 9.65 -6.17 0.58
CA VAL A 58 10.31 -5.99 1.88
C VAL A 58 11.83 -5.90 1.72
N LYS A 59 12.42 -6.71 0.84
CA LYS A 59 13.86 -6.68 0.56
C LYS A 59 14.28 -5.33 -0.06
N SER A 60 13.54 -4.84 -1.04
CA SER A 60 13.80 -3.53 -1.67
C SER A 60 13.65 -2.37 -0.68
N PHE A 61 12.62 -2.40 0.16
CA PHE A 61 12.44 -1.42 1.23
C PHE A 61 13.63 -1.39 2.19
N LYS A 62 14.00 -2.56 2.73
CA LYS A 62 15.15 -2.70 3.63
C LYS A 62 16.45 -2.23 2.99
N HIS A 63 16.64 -2.51 1.69
CA HIS A 63 17.81 -2.06 0.95
C HIS A 63 17.97 -0.53 1.00
N HIS A 64 16.91 0.23 0.72
CA HIS A 64 16.96 1.68 0.83
C HIS A 64 17.11 2.13 2.29
N LEU A 65 16.31 1.56 3.20
CA LEU A 65 16.30 1.95 4.61
C LEU A 65 17.69 1.83 5.25
N TYR A 66 18.37 0.69 5.08
CA TYR A 66 19.70 0.50 5.65
C TYR A 66 20.70 1.50 5.07
N ARG A 67 20.67 1.78 3.76
CA ARG A 67 21.63 2.72 3.15
C ARG A 67 21.39 4.17 3.56
N THR A 68 20.14 4.55 3.83
CA THR A 68 19.79 5.90 4.28
C THR A 68 20.10 6.12 5.77
N LEU A 69 19.93 5.08 6.60
CA LEU A 69 19.99 5.21 8.07
C LEU A 69 21.29 4.74 8.71
N VAL A 70 22.22 4.15 7.95
CA VAL A 70 23.48 3.67 8.51
C VAL A 70 24.23 4.82 9.20
N ASN A 71 24.51 4.62 10.50
CA ASN A 71 25.23 5.54 11.39
C ASN A 71 24.54 6.87 11.72
N SER A 72 23.23 6.99 11.48
CA SER A 72 22.47 8.20 11.82
C SER A 72 21.68 8.04 13.12
N LYS A 73 21.71 9.06 13.98
CA LYS A 73 20.72 9.24 15.04
C LYS A 73 19.68 10.21 14.51
N ILE A 74 18.43 9.76 14.42
CA ILE A 74 17.34 10.54 13.85
C ILE A 74 16.17 10.61 14.82
N THR A 75 15.37 11.64 14.69
CA THR A 75 14.09 11.76 15.40
C THR A 75 13.05 10.83 14.78
N PHE A 76 11.89 10.75 15.43
CA PHE A 76 10.76 10.00 14.91
C PHE A 76 10.22 10.61 13.60
N GLU A 77 10.14 11.94 13.53
CA GLU A 77 9.64 12.68 12.36
C GLU A 77 10.58 12.51 11.15
N GLU A 78 11.89 12.51 11.39
CA GLU A 78 12.89 12.22 10.37
C GLU A 78 12.76 10.77 9.85
N PHE A 79 12.52 9.82 10.75
CA PHE A 79 12.31 8.42 10.38
C PHE A 79 11.05 8.24 9.53
N GLU A 80 9.93 8.85 9.93
CA GLU A 80 8.68 8.83 9.17
C GLU A 80 8.88 9.42 7.77
N THR A 81 9.54 10.58 7.67
CA THR A 81 9.85 11.23 6.40
C THR A 81 10.66 10.31 5.48
N ILE A 82 11.66 9.62 6.02
CA ILE A 82 12.50 8.69 5.26
C ILE A 82 11.67 7.50 4.77
N ILE A 83 10.77 6.95 5.59
CA ILE A 83 9.87 5.87 5.17
C ILE A 83 8.99 6.32 4.00
N ILE A 84 8.38 7.50 4.09
CA ILE A 84 7.52 8.06 3.04
C ILE A 84 8.31 8.26 1.74
N GLN A 85 9.55 8.75 1.83
CA GLN A 85 10.40 8.90 0.65
C GLN A 85 10.75 7.55 0.01
N ILE A 86 11.08 6.53 0.81
CA ILE A 86 11.34 5.18 0.31
C ILE A 86 10.10 4.60 -0.35
N GLU A 87 8.92 4.76 0.24
CA GLU A 87 7.65 4.36 -0.36
C GLU A 87 7.47 5.03 -1.73
N GLY A 88 7.66 6.35 -1.80
CA GLY A 88 7.58 7.12 -3.05
C GLY A 88 8.54 6.59 -4.12
N ILE A 89 9.78 6.26 -3.75
CA ILE A 89 10.77 5.67 -4.66
C ILE A 89 10.30 4.30 -5.15
N LEU A 90 9.89 3.41 -4.24
CA LEU A 90 9.48 2.05 -4.58
C LEU A 90 8.26 2.02 -5.50
N ASN A 91 7.33 2.95 -5.31
CA ASN A 91 6.13 3.05 -6.12
C ASN A 91 6.31 3.89 -7.39
N SER A 92 7.35 4.71 -7.48
CA SER A 92 7.73 5.44 -8.72
C SER A 92 8.74 4.68 -9.58
N ARG A 93 9.17 3.48 -9.17
CA ARG A 93 10.14 2.69 -9.93
C ARG A 93 9.60 2.36 -11.34
N PRO A 94 10.38 2.56 -12.41
CA PRO A 94 9.96 2.18 -13.76
C PRO A 94 9.74 0.66 -13.87
N LEU A 95 8.64 0.25 -14.51
CA LEU A 95 8.36 -1.14 -14.87
C LEU A 95 8.60 -1.37 -16.37
N VAL A 96 8.01 -0.52 -17.21
CA VAL A 96 8.12 -0.59 -18.67
C VAL A 96 7.86 0.80 -19.26
N PRO A 97 8.49 1.18 -20.38
CA PRO A 97 8.10 2.37 -21.14
C PRO A 97 6.62 2.29 -21.55
N LEU A 98 5.93 3.43 -21.59
CA LEU A 98 4.56 3.51 -22.12
C LEU A 98 4.52 3.65 -23.65
N SER A 99 5.66 3.98 -24.26
CA SER A 99 5.80 4.24 -25.68
C SER A 99 7.13 3.71 -26.21
N ASP A 100 7.13 3.33 -27.48
CA ASP A 100 8.33 2.97 -28.23
C ASP A 100 9.04 4.19 -28.84
N ASN A 101 8.46 5.39 -28.70
CA ASN A 101 9.06 6.64 -29.16
C ASN A 101 10.25 7.04 -28.26
N ILE A 102 11.43 7.16 -28.86
CA ILE A 102 12.69 7.49 -28.16
C ILE A 102 12.64 8.89 -27.50
N ASN A 103 11.74 9.77 -27.96
CA ASN A 103 11.55 11.11 -27.39
C ASN A 103 10.49 11.17 -26.27
N GLU A 104 9.81 10.06 -25.98
CA GLU A 104 8.82 9.96 -24.91
C GLU A 104 9.43 9.21 -23.72
N TYR A 105 9.47 9.86 -22.55
CA TYR A 105 10.13 9.33 -21.35
C TYR A 105 9.15 8.81 -20.30
N GLU A 106 7.87 8.68 -20.66
CA GLU A 106 6.86 8.18 -19.74
C GLU A 106 7.01 6.68 -19.51
N VAL A 107 6.89 6.29 -18.25
CA VAL A 107 7.06 4.91 -17.80
C VAL A 107 5.89 4.50 -16.95
N LEU A 108 5.45 3.26 -17.15
CA LEU A 108 4.52 2.61 -16.25
C LEU A 108 5.25 2.32 -14.93
N THR A 109 4.63 2.66 -13.82
CA THR A 109 5.17 2.45 -12.46
C THR A 109 4.13 1.77 -11.59
N PRO A 110 4.49 1.16 -10.45
CA PRO A 110 3.51 0.65 -9.50
C PRO A 110 2.48 1.71 -9.06
N GLY A 111 2.90 2.97 -8.92
CA GLY A 111 2.03 4.09 -8.56
C GLY A 111 0.83 4.27 -9.51
N HIS A 112 1.02 4.01 -10.81
CA HIS A 112 -0.08 4.05 -11.79
C HIS A 112 -1.20 3.07 -11.45
N PHE A 113 -0.88 1.90 -10.90
CA PHE A 113 -1.88 0.92 -10.48
C PHE A 113 -2.55 1.29 -9.15
N ILE A 114 -1.88 2.07 -8.30
CA ILE A 114 -2.38 2.44 -6.97
C ILE A 114 -3.31 3.66 -7.06
N ILE A 115 -2.93 4.69 -7.81
CA ILE A 115 -3.64 5.97 -7.86
C ILE A 115 -4.05 6.41 -9.28
N GLY A 116 -3.86 5.55 -10.29
CA GLY A 116 -4.20 5.84 -11.69
C GLY A 116 -3.23 6.77 -12.42
N ARG A 117 -2.15 7.23 -11.76
CA ARG A 117 -1.20 8.24 -12.28
C ARG A 117 0.18 8.14 -11.59
N PRO A 118 1.21 8.87 -12.05
CA PRO A 118 2.48 8.95 -11.33
C PRO A 118 2.29 9.52 -9.91
N ILE A 119 3.05 9.02 -8.94
CA ILE A 119 3.01 9.54 -7.55
C ILE A 119 3.49 11.00 -7.46
N SER A 120 4.36 11.41 -8.38
CA SER A 120 4.84 12.78 -8.50
C SER A 120 3.85 13.72 -9.22
N ALA A 121 2.68 13.22 -9.66
CA ALA A 121 1.70 14.05 -10.34
C ALA A 121 1.14 15.14 -9.40
N ILE A 122 0.85 16.31 -9.95
CA ILE A 122 0.20 17.39 -9.21
C ILE A 122 -1.18 16.90 -8.73
N PRO A 123 -1.56 17.13 -7.46
CA PRO A 123 -2.89 16.80 -6.97
C PRO A 123 -3.97 17.42 -7.87
N GLU A 124 -4.94 16.61 -8.30
CA GLU A 124 -6.10 17.17 -8.98
C GLU A 124 -6.94 17.97 -7.97
N PRO A 125 -7.51 19.11 -8.39
CA PRO A 125 -8.40 19.89 -7.53
C PRO A 125 -9.61 19.05 -7.13
N ALA A 126 -10.06 19.19 -5.88
CA ALA A 126 -11.25 18.51 -5.40
C ALA A 126 -12.49 18.97 -6.19
N ILE A 127 -13.16 18.03 -6.85
CA ILE A 127 -14.34 18.28 -7.69
C ILE A 127 -15.65 18.13 -6.87
N LEU A 128 -15.54 17.97 -5.54
CA LEU A 128 -16.66 17.62 -4.65
C LEU A 128 -17.83 18.63 -4.68
N ASP A 129 -17.56 19.90 -5.02
CA ASP A 129 -18.57 20.96 -5.09
C ASP A 129 -19.03 21.27 -6.54
N ILE A 130 -18.56 20.52 -7.54
CA ILE A 130 -18.88 20.74 -8.94
C ILE A 130 -19.96 19.74 -9.35
N SER A 131 -21.09 20.25 -9.87
CA SER A 131 -22.17 19.39 -10.34
C SER A 131 -21.70 18.45 -11.46
N ASP A 132 -22.04 17.16 -11.36
CA ASP A 132 -21.75 16.12 -12.37
C ASP A 132 -22.21 16.48 -13.79
N ASN A 133 -23.08 17.48 -13.93
CA ASN A 133 -23.66 17.94 -15.19
C ASN A 133 -22.77 18.95 -15.94
N ARG A 134 -21.56 19.27 -15.47
CA ARG A 134 -20.62 20.12 -16.23
C ARG A 134 -19.88 19.28 -17.26
N LEU A 135 -20.18 19.52 -18.54
CA LEU A 135 -19.30 19.11 -19.63
C LEU A 135 -18.04 19.98 -19.58
N LEU A 136 -16.86 19.34 -19.66
CA LEU A 136 -15.58 20.00 -19.89
C LEU A 136 -15.57 20.70 -21.26
#